data_AF-A0A256XLM1-F1
#
_entry.id   AF-A0A256XLM1-F1
#
_cell.length_a   1.000
_cell.length_b   1.000
_cell.length_c   1.000
_cell.angle_alpha   90.00
_cell.angle_beta   90.00
_cell.angle_gamma   90.00
#
_symmetry.space_group_name_H-M   'P 1'
#
loop_
_entity.id
_entity.type
_entity.pdbx_description
1 polymer ?
#
loop_
_entity_poly.entity_id
_entity_poly.type
_entity_poly.pdbx_seq_one_letter_code
_entity_poly.pdbx_strand_id
1 'polypeptide(L)'
;MKNEPDMKLTKGSEYRIFSLGSREHMLESQGVFEGYVGIGMDEVGMILTLNDENGNMSNKKRIVPLHSILAIDIHNEKPHDEKEEDNEVPHYVG
;
A
#
# COMPACT_ATOMS: atom_id res chain seq x y z
N MET A 1 -24.35 -18.73 -3.38
CA MET A 1 -23.09 -18.52 -2.63
C MET A 1 -23.13 -17.09 -2.13
N LYS A 2 -22.94 -16.85 -0.83
CA LYS A 2 -22.77 -15.48 -0.32
C LYS A 2 -21.45 -14.97 -0.86
N ASN A 3 -21.46 -13.85 -1.57
CA ASN A 3 -20.23 -13.18 -1.96
C ASN A 3 -19.51 -12.78 -0.66
N GLU A 4 -18.34 -13.34 -0.43
CA GLU A 4 -17.43 -12.79 0.57
C GLU A 4 -17.10 -11.36 0.12
N PRO A 5 -17.06 -10.37 1.03
CA PRO A 5 -16.72 -9.01 0.65
C PRO A 5 -15.33 -9.01 0.01
N ASP A 6 -15.21 -8.41 -1.18
CA ASP A 6 -13.92 -8.24 -1.84
C ASP A 6 -12.97 -7.50 -0.89
N MET A 7 -11.97 -8.20 -0.39
CA MET A 7 -11.00 -7.64 0.54
C MET A 7 -10.07 -6.69 -0.21
N LYS A 8 -10.09 -5.41 0.18
CA LYS A 8 -9.26 -4.35 -0.42
C LYS A 8 -8.42 -3.68 0.65
N LEU A 9 -7.26 -3.14 0.25
CA LEU A 9 -6.48 -2.28 1.13
C LEU A 9 -7.23 -0.98 1.40
N THR A 10 -7.53 -0.70 2.66
CA THR A 10 -8.27 0.47 3.10
C THR A 10 -7.32 1.60 3.51
N LYS A 11 -7.45 2.79 2.87
CA LYS A 11 -6.68 3.99 3.22
C LYS A 11 -6.81 4.30 4.71
N GLY A 12 -5.72 4.72 5.35
CA GLY A 12 -5.68 4.98 6.78
C GLY A 12 -5.49 3.74 7.66
N SER A 13 -5.52 2.53 7.11
CA SER A 13 -5.19 1.29 7.83
C SER A 13 -3.67 1.08 7.91
N GLU A 14 -3.23 0.33 8.92
CA GLU A 14 -1.81 0.04 9.15
C GLU A 14 -1.45 -1.34 8.60
N TYR A 15 -0.36 -1.36 7.82
CA TYR A 15 0.16 -2.56 7.19
C TYR A 15 1.64 -2.71 7.46
N ARG A 16 2.10 -3.96 7.41
CA ARG A 16 3.50 -4.31 7.32
C ARG A 16 3.77 -4.89 5.94
N ILE A 17 4.71 -4.28 5.23
CA ILE A 17 5.06 -4.60 3.85
C ILE A 17 6.47 -5.16 3.82
N PHE A 18 6.60 -6.30 3.16
CA PHE A 18 7.87 -6.92 2.83
C PHE A 18 8.13 -6.73 1.34
N SER A 19 9.21 -6.06 0.98
CA SER A 19 9.55 -5.77 -0.43
C SER A 19 10.99 -6.13 -0.76
N LEU A 20 11.29 -6.26 -2.05
CA LEU A 20 12.66 -6.42 -2.52
C LEU A 20 13.44 -5.11 -2.32
N GLY A 21 14.48 -5.12 -1.48
CA GLY A 21 15.40 -3.99 -1.31
C GLY A 21 16.67 -4.12 -2.14
N SER A 22 17.25 -5.32 -2.15
CA SER A 22 18.29 -5.74 -3.11
C SER A 22 18.06 -7.21 -3.48
N ARG A 23 18.86 -7.76 -4.39
CA ARG A 23 18.69 -9.15 -4.86
C ARG A 23 18.66 -10.18 -3.73
N GLU A 24 19.34 -9.92 -2.62
CA GLU A 24 19.46 -10.84 -1.48
C GLU A 24 18.87 -10.28 -0.18
N HIS A 25 18.32 -9.06 -0.22
CA HIS A 25 17.82 -8.39 0.98
C HIS A 25 16.38 -7.96 0.80
N MET A 26 15.55 -8.40 1.75
CA MET A 26 14.19 -7.93 1.93
C MET A 26 14.19 -6.65 2.76
N LEU A 27 13.35 -5.70 2.38
CA LEU A 27 13.07 -4.48 3.14
C LEU A 27 11.72 -4.64 3.83
N GLU A 28 11.70 -4.45 5.14
CA GLU A 28 10.48 -4.35 5.93
C GLU A 28 10.09 -2.88 6.10
N SER A 29 8.80 -2.59 5.91
CA SER A 29 8.21 -1.26 6.11
C SER A 29 6.91 -1.41 6.88
N GLN A 30 6.73 -0.69 7.97
CA GLN A 30 5.46 -0.64 8.69
C GLN A 30 4.90 0.78 8.69
N GLY A 31 3.60 0.93 8.40
CA GLY A 31 3.00 2.25 8.32
C GLY A 31 1.57 2.28 7.85
N VAL A 32 1.05 3.50 7.75
CA VAL A 32 -0.32 3.79 7.32
C VAL A 32 -0.38 3.85 5.79
N PHE A 33 -1.29 3.09 5.19
CA PHE A 33 -1.54 3.14 3.75
C PHE A 33 -2.29 4.42 3.36
N GLU A 34 -1.72 5.18 2.43
CA GLU A 34 -2.28 6.46 1.96
C GLU A 34 -2.95 6.34 0.58
N GLY A 35 -2.71 5.24 -0.15
CA GLY A 35 -3.20 5.04 -1.51
C GLY A 35 -2.11 4.58 -2.48
N TYR A 36 -2.45 4.60 -3.77
CA TYR A 36 -1.54 4.26 -4.86
C TYR A 36 -1.10 5.52 -5.61
N VAL A 37 0.05 5.45 -6.27
CA VAL A 37 0.59 6.55 -7.07
C VAL A 37 1.33 6.03 -8.29
N GLY A 38 1.23 6.72 -9.41
CA GLY A 38 2.07 6.47 -10.58
C GLY A 38 3.51 6.92 -10.32
N ILE A 39 4.47 6.04 -10.55
CA ILE A 39 5.92 6.32 -10.46
C ILE A 39 6.48 6.69 -11.83
N GLY A 40 5.95 6.05 -12.89
CA GLY A 40 6.33 6.25 -14.29
C GLY A 40 5.14 5.94 -15.21
N MET A 41 5.41 5.69 -16.50
CA MET A 41 4.35 5.46 -17.49
C MET A 41 3.50 4.23 -17.19
N ASP A 42 4.13 3.12 -16.80
CA ASP A 42 3.46 1.82 -16.56
C ASP A 42 3.75 1.26 -15.16
N GLU A 43 4.19 2.11 -14.23
CA GLU A 43 4.60 1.69 -12.89
C GLU A 43 3.74 2.35 -11.81
N VAL A 44 3.12 1.52 -10.99
CA VAL A 44 2.30 1.94 -9.84
C VAL A 44 3.01 1.53 -8.55
N GLY A 45 2.99 2.42 -7.57
CA GLY A 45 3.48 2.18 -6.22
C GLY A 45 2.40 2.37 -5.16
N MET A 46 2.62 1.76 -4.01
CA MET A 46 1.88 1.96 -2.78
C MET A 46 2.53 3.04 -1.93
N ILE A 47 1.75 4.00 -1.41
CA ILE A 47 2.24 5.01 -0.48
C ILE A 47 1.98 4.54 0.96
N LEU A 48 3.05 4.53 1.77
CA LEU A 48 3.00 4.33 3.21
C LEU A 48 3.55 5.55 3.93
N THR A 49 2.85 6.03 4.95
CA THR A 49 3.44 6.91 5.98
C THR A 49 4.06 6.01 7.05
N LEU A 50 5.39 5.99 7.14
CA LEU A 50 6.12 5.08 8.03
C LEU A 50 5.89 5.42 9.51
N ASN A 51 5.67 4.40 10.32
CA ASN A 51 5.52 4.55 11.77
C ASN A 51 6.89 4.52 12.50
N ASP A 52 6.85 4.58 13.82
CA ASP A 52 8.05 4.66 14.68
C ASP A 52 8.96 3.43 14.63
N GLU A 53 8.44 2.27 14.20
CA GLU A 53 9.25 1.04 14.00
C GLU A 53 10.34 1.21 12.93
N ASN A 54 10.25 2.27 12.11
CA ASN A 54 11.22 2.57 11.05
C ASN A 54 12.35 3.53 11.50
N GLY A 55 12.46 3.81 12.81
CA GLY A 55 13.54 4.63 13.38
C GLY A 55 13.64 6.02 12.76
N ASN A 56 14.81 6.37 12.22
CA ASN A 56 15.07 7.68 11.58
C ASN A 56 14.21 7.97 10.32
N MET A 57 13.45 6.98 9.86
CA MET A 57 12.51 7.11 8.75
C MET A 57 11.06 7.29 9.19
N SER A 58 10.78 7.32 10.50
CA SER A 58 9.45 7.60 11.04
C SER A 58 8.88 8.90 10.46
N ASN A 59 7.56 8.91 10.21
CA ASN A 59 6.77 9.97 9.59
C ASN A 59 7.15 10.32 8.14
N LYS A 60 8.10 9.62 7.52
CA LYS A 60 8.41 9.80 6.10
C LYS A 60 7.42 8.99 5.26
N LYS A 61 7.11 9.52 4.08
CA LYS A 61 6.40 8.76 3.06
C LYS A 61 7.37 7.84 2.32
N ARG A 62 7.00 6.58 2.18
CA ARG A 62 7.68 5.60 1.34
C ARG A 62 6.75 5.17 0.23
N ILE A 63 7.24 5.25 -1.01
CA ILE A 63 6.59 4.65 -2.17
C ILE A 63 7.23 3.27 -2.37
N VAL A 64 6.41 2.21 -2.32
CA VAL A 64 6.84 0.83 -2.58
C VAL A 64 6.29 0.41 -3.93
N PRO A 65 7.13 0.14 -4.96
CA PRO A 65 6.65 -0.36 -6.24
C PRO A 65 5.85 -1.66 -6.06
N LEU A 66 4.67 -1.76 -6.68
CA LEU A 66 3.80 -2.93 -6.47
C LEU A 66 4.46 -4.23 -6.92
N HIS A 67 5.22 -4.18 -8.02
CA HIS A 67 5.94 -5.33 -8.55
C HIS A 67 7.07 -5.81 -7.62
N SER A 68 7.46 -5.02 -6.62
CA SER A 68 8.53 -5.35 -5.66
C SER A 68 8.01 -5.94 -4.35
N ILE A 69 6.69 -5.94 -4.13
CA ILE A 69 6.06 -6.43 -2.89
C ILE A 69 6.08 -7.95 -2.88
N LEU A 70 6.59 -8.51 -1.79
CA LEU A 70 6.65 -9.95 -1.52
C LEU A 70 5.48 -10.42 -0.65
N ALA A 71 5.12 -9.62 0.36
CA ALA A 71 4.02 -9.90 1.27
C ALA A 71 3.47 -8.63 1.91
N ILE A 72 2.19 -8.69 2.31
CA ILE A 72 1.47 -7.62 3.02
C ILE A 72 0.76 -8.27 4.20
N ASP A 73 1.15 -7.88 5.42
CA ASP A 73 0.43 -8.24 6.63
C ASP A 73 -0.47 -7.08 7.06
N ILE A 74 -1.67 -7.40 7.50
CA ILE A 74 -2.64 -6.43 8.02
C ILE A 74 -2.42 -6.33 9.52
N HIS A 75 -2.00 -5.14 9.97
CA HIS A 75 -1.76 -4.90 11.39
C HIS A 75 -2.99 -4.32 12.07
N ASN A 76 -3.62 -3.32 11.44
CA ASN A 76 -4.82 -2.69 11.95
C ASN A 76 -5.68 -2.19 10.79
N GLU A 77 -6.83 -2.82 10.58
CA GLU A 77 -7.78 -2.48 9.52
C GLU A 77 -8.81 -1.47 10.03
N LYS A 78 -8.88 -0.31 9.37
CA LYS A 78 -9.98 0.63 9.58
C LYS A 78 -11.22 0.17 8.81
N PRO A 79 -12.43 0.49 9.30
CA PRO A 79 -13.65 0.17 8.58
C PRO A 79 -13.63 0.80 7.19
N HIS A 80 -13.95 -0.02 6.19
CA HIS A 80 -14.10 0.42 4.80
C HIS A 80 -15.39 1.24 4.66
N ASP A 81 -15.28 2.53 4.35
CA ASP A 81 -16.44 3.37 4.06
C ASP A 81 -16.67 3.30 2.53
N GLU A 82 -17.67 2.52 2.11
CA GLU A 82 -17.99 2.24 0.68
C GLU A 82 -18.35 3.50 -0.15
N LYS A 83 -18.30 4.70 0.43
CA LYS A 83 -18.78 5.96 -0.17
C LYS A 83 -17.72 6.76 -0.93
N GLU A 84 -16.44 6.39 -0.87
CA GLU A 84 -15.34 7.18 -1.47
C GLU A 84 -14.75 6.59 -2.77
N GLU A 85 -15.18 5.40 -3.22
CA GLU A 85 -14.54 4.71 -4.36
C GLU A 85 -14.91 5.22 -5.77
N ASP A 86 -15.84 6.17 -5.91
CA ASP A 86 -16.39 6.56 -7.24
C ASP A 86 -15.45 7.47 -8.07
N ASN A 87 -14.23 7.79 -7.62
CA ASN A 87 -13.42 8.86 -8.23
C ASN A 87 -11.94 8.57 -8.53
N GLU A 88 -11.40 7.36 -8.41
CA GLU A 88 -9.96 7.15 -8.69
C GLU A 88 -9.64 5.83 -9.40
N VAL A 89 -10.20 5.63 -10.60
CA VAL A 89 -9.54 4.79 -11.63
C VAL A 89 -9.51 5.57 -12.94
N PRO A 90 -8.36 6.06 -13.41
CA PRO A 90 -8.27 6.59 -14.77
C PRO A 90 -8.31 5.39 -15.73
N HIS A 91 -9.46 5.18 -16.35
CA HIS A 91 -9.56 4.31 -17.52
C HIS A 91 -8.67 4.89 -18.63
N TYR A 92 -7.50 4.28 -18.85
CA TYR A 92 -6.73 4.51 -20.07
C TYR A 92 -7.39 3.69 -21.19
N VAL A 93 -8.15 4.37 -22.04
CA VAL A 93 -8.59 3.84 -23.34
C VAL A 93 -7.45 4.11 -24.34
N GLY A 94 -6.88 3.03 -24.88
CA GLY A 94 -5.81 3.07 -25.88
C GLY A 94 -6.24 3.63 -27.23
#